data_AF-A0A3L6NKC3-F1
#
_entry.id   AF-A0A3L6NKC3-F1
#
_cell.length_a   1.000
_cell.length_b   1.000
_cell.length_c   1.000
_cell.angle_alpha   90.00
_cell.angle_beta   90.00
_cell.angle_gamma   90.00
#
_symmetry.space_group_name_H-M   'P 1'
#
loop_
_entity.id
_entity.type
_entity.pdbx_description
1 polymer ?
#
loop_
_entity_poly.entity_id
_entity_poly.type
_entity_poly.pdbx_seq_one_letter_code
_entity_poly.pdbx_strand_id
1 'polypeptide(L)'
;MFTIILLAGQDVLLFPIAAFPRFISLPAIVLRRRFLPIQYKPVKRWPHDINRLSSQKPPGQERSLAIMLQSDNIAERLASHLHYDDLVNLSFTSKLMRTGVFYPSMDPTSRHDRIESLCIASCLRGKKSECWSCERVICDACKAPKQRIRSSRIKDHFAHCYAVCTMCYLISARGGPAPFNAKWNMQDLEMQHVNCCTFREPQWEDGGRYLCRYCIKLDGEKLTDMKEKRDEFYLSRTLPRNVDCAICMWPIGKGSTRWWFCGKGRHECHWAGHHT
;
A
#
# COMPACT_ATOMS: atom_id res chain seq x y z
N MET A 1 1.81 44.90 -37.41
CA MET A 1 0.84 43.78 -37.53
C MET A 1 1.41 42.42 -37.12
N PHE A 2 2.67 42.10 -37.45
CA PHE A 2 3.28 40.82 -37.10
C PHE A 2 3.39 40.53 -35.57
N THR A 3 3.57 41.57 -34.76
CA THR A 3 3.67 41.46 -33.29
C THR A 3 2.33 41.22 -32.59
N ILE A 4 1.21 41.70 -33.16
CA ILE A 4 -0.13 41.48 -32.62
C ILE A 4 -0.60 40.05 -32.92
N ILE A 5 -0.21 39.50 -34.08
CA ILE A 5 -0.50 38.10 -34.44
C ILE A 5 0.34 37.13 -33.58
N LEU A 6 1.58 37.50 -33.23
CA LEU A 6 2.41 36.71 -32.30
C LEU A 6 1.91 36.72 -30.87
N LEU A 7 1.40 37.86 -30.37
CA LEU A 7 0.79 37.96 -29.03
C LEU A 7 -0.55 37.21 -28.96
N ALA A 8 -1.40 37.33 -30.00
CA ALA A 8 -2.64 36.54 -30.08
C ALA A 8 -2.37 35.03 -30.24
N GLY A 9 -1.29 34.65 -30.92
CA GLY A 9 -0.84 33.25 -31.00
C GLY A 9 -0.33 32.70 -29.66
N GLN A 10 0.26 33.55 -28.81
CA GLN A 10 0.72 33.18 -27.48
C GLN A 10 -0.45 32.94 -26.51
N ASP A 11 -1.51 33.76 -26.59
CA ASP A 11 -2.71 33.60 -25.76
C ASP A 11 -3.59 32.41 -26.18
N VAL A 12 -3.63 32.07 -27.48
CA VAL A 12 -4.35 30.89 -27.99
C VAL A 12 -3.61 29.58 -27.72
N LEU A 13 -2.28 29.61 -27.60
CA LEU A 13 -1.47 28.42 -27.26
C LEU A 13 -1.27 28.20 -25.75
N LEU A 14 -1.56 29.19 -24.90
CA LEU A 14 -1.42 29.10 -23.44
C LEU A 14 -2.73 28.86 -22.68
N PHE A 15 -3.88 28.89 -23.35
CA PHE A 15 -5.15 28.40 -22.81
C PHE A 15 -5.78 27.41 -23.79
N PRO A 16 -5.60 26.08 -23.61
CA PRO A 16 -6.04 25.39 -22.40
C PRO A 16 -5.17 24.17 -22.03
N ILE A 17 -4.07 24.36 -21.29
CA ILE A 17 -3.46 23.24 -20.54
C ILE A 17 -4.11 23.10 -19.14
N ALA A 18 -4.78 24.15 -18.67
CA ALA A 18 -5.46 24.19 -17.37
C ALA A 18 -6.85 23.49 -17.33
N ALA A 19 -7.28 22.86 -18.42
CA ALA A 19 -8.57 22.18 -18.51
C ALA A 19 -8.49 20.81 -19.21
N PHE A 20 -7.36 20.10 -19.12
CA PHE A 20 -7.33 18.71 -19.58
C PHE A 20 -8.18 17.82 -18.66
N PRO A 21 -9.15 17.05 -19.20
CA PRO A 21 -9.95 16.13 -18.42
C PRO A 21 -9.06 15.12 -17.70
N ARG A 22 -9.42 14.82 -16.45
CA ARG A 22 -8.77 13.91 -15.48
C ARG A 22 -8.55 12.45 -15.96
N PHE A 23 -8.80 12.14 -17.23
CA PHE A 23 -8.77 10.78 -17.78
C PHE A 23 -7.41 10.35 -18.35
N ILE A 24 -6.48 11.28 -18.64
CA ILE A 24 -5.16 10.93 -19.22
C ILE A 24 -4.03 10.92 -18.15
N SER A 25 -4.27 11.47 -16.96
CA SER A 25 -3.27 11.46 -15.87
C SER A 25 -3.11 10.09 -15.19
N LEU A 26 -4.14 9.24 -15.21
CA LEU A 26 -4.09 7.88 -14.67
C LEU A 26 -3.13 6.96 -15.46
N PRO A 27 -3.18 6.90 -16.80
CA PRO A 27 -2.20 6.14 -17.60
C PRO A 27 -0.76 6.64 -17.42
N ALA A 28 -0.55 7.95 -17.32
CA ALA A 28 0.78 8.54 -17.15
C ALA A 28 1.42 8.21 -15.78
N ILE A 29 0.62 8.17 -14.71
CA ILE A 29 1.07 7.75 -13.37
C ILE A 29 1.41 6.26 -13.36
N VAL A 30 0.65 5.42 -14.06
CA VAL A 30 0.92 3.98 -14.19
C VAL A 30 2.17 3.70 -15.04
N LEU A 31 2.35 4.43 -16.15
CA LEU A 31 3.55 4.33 -17.00
C LEU A 31 4.79 4.79 -16.24
N ARG A 32 4.75 5.93 -15.54
CA ARG A 32 5.92 6.43 -14.78
C ARG A 32 6.30 5.51 -13.60
N ARG A 33 5.32 4.86 -12.96
CA ARG A 33 5.56 3.82 -11.93
C ARG A 33 6.12 2.51 -12.50
N ARG A 34 5.87 2.19 -13.78
CA ARG A 34 6.49 1.04 -14.47
C ARG A 34 7.95 1.30 -14.86
N PHE A 35 8.33 2.55 -15.13
CA PHE A 35 9.66 2.89 -15.65
C PHE A 35 10.65 3.49 -14.63
N LEU A 36 10.19 3.89 -13.43
CA LEU A 36 11.10 4.27 -12.34
C LEU A 36 11.30 3.08 -11.40
N PRO A 37 12.52 2.51 -11.31
CA PRO A 37 12.79 1.48 -10.32
C PRO A 37 12.55 2.08 -8.94
N ILE A 38 11.67 1.44 -8.16
CA ILE A 38 11.51 1.73 -6.74
C ILE A 38 12.91 1.59 -6.14
N GLN A 39 13.54 2.71 -5.75
CA GLN A 39 14.75 2.65 -4.95
C GLN A 39 14.33 2.15 -3.56
N TYR A 40 14.38 0.83 -3.39
CA TYR A 40 14.26 0.19 -2.10
C TYR A 40 15.42 0.69 -1.22
N LYS A 41 15.16 1.69 -0.37
CA LYS A 41 16.05 1.97 0.75
C LYS A 41 16.13 0.69 1.57
N PRO A 42 17.31 0.08 1.77
CA PRO A 42 17.43 -1.15 2.53
C PRO A 42 16.87 -0.91 3.93
N VAL A 43 15.89 -1.72 4.31
CA VAL A 43 15.33 -1.71 5.66
C VAL A 43 16.46 -2.12 6.62
N LYS A 44 16.88 -1.20 7.48
CA LYS A 44 17.99 -1.35 8.45
C LYS A 44 17.81 -2.48 9.50
N ARG A 45 16.71 -3.23 9.48
CA ARG A 45 16.51 -4.40 10.34
C ARG A 45 16.91 -5.64 9.53
N TRP A 46 18.20 -5.91 9.57
CA TRP A 46 18.86 -6.86 8.69
C TRP A 46 18.59 -8.32 9.07
N PRO A 47 18.60 -9.25 8.09
CA PRO A 47 18.45 -10.68 8.33
C PRO A 47 19.62 -11.17 9.20
N HIS A 48 19.32 -12.08 10.11
CA HIS A 48 20.35 -12.75 10.88
C HIS A 48 21.06 -13.77 9.99
N ASP A 49 22.40 -13.77 9.98
CA ASP A 49 23.21 -14.81 9.35
C ASP A 49 22.80 -16.19 9.88
N ILE A 50 22.38 -17.07 8.98
CA ILE A 50 21.88 -18.40 9.34
C ILE A 50 22.97 -19.25 9.98
N ASN A 51 24.22 -19.10 9.57
CA ASN A 51 25.35 -19.84 10.13
C ASN A 51 25.57 -19.42 11.59
N ARG A 52 25.48 -18.11 11.85
CA ARG A 52 25.54 -17.56 13.21
C ARG A 52 24.37 -17.99 14.07
N LEU A 53 23.14 -18.02 13.55
CA LEU A 53 21.97 -18.49 14.31
C LEU A 53 22.02 -20.00 14.58
N SER A 54 22.51 -20.77 13.60
CA SER A 54 22.68 -22.21 13.69
C SER A 54 23.73 -22.60 14.72
N SER A 55 24.84 -21.85 14.82
CA SER A 55 25.89 -22.11 15.82
C SER A 55 25.48 -21.77 17.25
N GLN A 56 24.54 -20.83 17.44
CA GLN A 56 23.99 -20.47 18.74
C GLN A 56 22.94 -21.46 19.26
N LYS A 57 22.42 -22.35 18.41
CA LYS A 57 21.45 -23.38 18.78
C LYS A 57 22.15 -24.71 19.02
N PRO A 58 21.80 -25.46 20.08
CA PRO A 58 22.27 -26.82 20.25
C PRO A 58 21.88 -27.67 19.03
N PRO A 59 22.70 -28.67 18.67
CA PRO A 59 22.34 -29.62 17.63
C PRO A 59 21.00 -30.30 17.98
N GLY A 60 20.05 -30.27 17.04
CA GLY A 60 18.69 -30.73 17.27
C GLY A 60 17.84 -30.61 16.01
N GLN A 61 16.61 -31.13 16.08
CA GLN A 61 15.69 -31.23 14.93
C GLN A 61 15.44 -29.87 14.25
N GLU A 62 15.26 -28.80 15.04
CA GLU A 62 15.07 -27.45 14.50
C GLU A 62 16.26 -27.00 13.66
N ARG A 63 17.49 -27.21 14.14
CA ARG A 63 18.71 -26.81 13.41
C ARG A 63 18.83 -27.56 12.09
N SER A 64 18.59 -28.87 12.09
CA SER A 64 18.62 -29.70 10.89
C SER A 64 17.55 -29.28 9.88
N LEU A 65 16.32 -29.02 10.36
CA LEU A 65 15.22 -28.55 9.52
C LEU A 65 15.54 -27.17 8.91
N ALA A 66 16.11 -26.25 9.69
CA ALA A 66 16.52 -24.93 9.20
C ALA A 66 17.51 -25.03 8.05
N ILE A 67 18.50 -25.92 8.18
CA ILE A 67 19.54 -26.15 7.17
C ILE A 67 18.91 -26.74 5.91
N MET A 68 18.04 -27.74 6.06
CA MET A 68 17.35 -28.36 4.93
C MET A 68 16.50 -27.35 4.14
N LEU A 69 15.79 -26.46 4.83
CA LEU A 69 14.94 -25.43 4.22
C LEU A 69 15.72 -24.32 3.51
N GLN A 70 17.05 -24.26 3.67
CA GLN A 70 17.88 -23.36 2.86
C GLN A 70 17.91 -23.76 1.39
N SER A 71 17.73 -25.04 1.09
CA SER A 71 17.69 -25.52 -0.29
C SER A 71 16.40 -25.04 -0.97
N ASP A 72 16.56 -24.44 -2.15
CA ASP A 72 15.39 -23.91 -2.85
C ASP A 72 14.43 -25.00 -3.30
N ASN A 73 14.98 -26.06 -3.87
CA ASN A 73 14.23 -27.23 -4.32
C ASN A 73 13.46 -27.88 -3.15
N ILE A 74 14.10 -28.06 -1.99
CA ILE A 74 13.45 -28.72 -0.86
C ILE A 74 12.29 -27.88 -0.32
N ALA A 75 12.49 -26.58 -0.13
CA ALA A 75 11.41 -25.75 0.40
C ALA A 75 10.28 -25.53 -0.61
N GLU A 76 10.56 -25.42 -1.91
CA GLU A 76 9.51 -25.38 -2.94
C GLU A 76 8.69 -26.67 -2.96
N ARG A 77 9.36 -27.83 -2.86
CA ARG A 77 8.69 -29.12 -2.80
C ARG A 77 7.85 -29.26 -1.53
N LEU A 78 8.39 -28.83 -0.38
CA LEU A 78 7.61 -28.78 0.86
C LEU A 78 6.42 -27.83 0.73
N ALA A 79 6.63 -26.65 0.14
CA ALA A 79 5.59 -25.67 -0.09
C ALA A 79 4.44 -26.27 -0.92
N SER A 80 4.72 -27.06 -1.95
CA SER A 80 3.65 -27.71 -2.75
C SER A 80 2.72 -28.64 -1.98
N HIS A 81 3.05 -29.00 -0.74
CA HIS A 81 2.21 -29.79 0.13
C HIS A 81 1.65 -29.00 1.34
N LEU A 82 1.99 -27.71 1.46
CA LEU A 82 1.61 -26.85 2.58
C LEU A 82 0.86 -25.61 2.09
N HIS A 83 -0.05 -25.08 2.90
CA HIS A 83 -0.55 -23.73 2.63
C HIS A 83 0.56 -22.73 2.90
N TYR A 84 0.55 -21.60 2.18
CA TYR A 84 1.51 -20.52 2.44
C TYR A 84 1.50 -20.10 3.91
N ASP A 85 0.31 -20.11 4.53
CA ASP A 85 0.14 -19.85 5.95
C ASP A 85 0.89 -20.82 6.86
N ASP A 86 1.01 -22.09 6.48
CA ASP A 86 1.73 -23.09 7.28
C ASP A 86 3.25 -22.79 7.24
N LEU A 87 3.78 -22.33 6.10
CA LEU A 87 5.16 -21.85 5.97
C LEU A 87 5.41 -20.56 6.77
N VAL A 88 4.46 -19.63 6.73
CA VAL A 88 4.51 -18.39 7.52
C VAL A 88 4.49 -18.71 9.02
N ASN A 89 3.61 -19.61 9.46
CA ASN A 89 3.55 -20.07 10.85
C ASN A 89 4.84 -20.76 11.28
N LEU A 90 5.43 -21.60 10.42
CA LEU A 90 6.73 -22.21 10.67
C LEU A 90 7.81 -21.15 10.91
N SER A 91 7.79 -20.04 10.16
CA SER A 91 8.72 -18.92 10.33
C SER A 91 8.57 -18.14 11.64
N PHE A 92 7.44 -18.29 12.34
CA PHE A 92 7.22 -17.64 13.64
C PHE A 92 7.77 -18.46 14.81
N THR A 93 8.11 -19.73 14.60
CA THR A 93 8.63 -20.62 15.65
C THR A 93 9.98 -20.14 16.21
N SER A 94 10.88 -19.64 15.36
CA SER A 94 12.16 -19.07 15.79
C SER A 94 12.77 -18.15 14.73
N LYS A 95 13.75 -17.34 15.14
CA LYS A 95 14.56 -16.53 14.22
C LYS A 95 15.31 -17.39 13.20
N LEU A 96 15.81 -18.55 13.63
CA LEU A 96 16.51 -19.51 12.78
C LEU A 96 15.59 -20.05 11.69
N MET A 97 14.34 -20.38 12.06
CA MET A 97 13.36 -20.90 11.10
C MET A 97 12.89 -19.84 10.12
N ARG A 98 12.70 -18.61 10.59
CA ARG A 98 12.43 -17.49 9.70
C ARG A 98 13.51 -17.30 8.66
N THR A 99 14.78 -17.33 9.08
CA THR A 99 15.91 -17.22 8.17
C THR A 99 15.98 -18.42 7.21
N GLY A 100 15.84 -19.65 7.71
CA GLY A 100 15.88 -20.85 6.85
C GLY A 100 14.80 -20.88 5.78
N VAL A 101 13.57 -20.50 6.12
CA VAL A 101 12.43 -20.51 5.20
C VAL A 101 12.52 -19.36 4.17
N PHE A 102 12.66 -18.13 4.64
CA PHE A 102 12.47 -16.93 3.80
C PHE A 102 13.76 -16.20 3.43
N TYR A 103 14.85 -16.43 4.15
CA TYR A 103 16.09 -15.67 3.99
C TYR A 103 17.33 -16.59 3.94
N PRO A 104 17.35 -17.61 3.06
CA PRO A 104 18.46 -18.57 2.99
C PRO A 104 19.77 -17.91 2.53
N SER A 105 19.67 -16.79 1.80
CA SER A 105 20.78 -15.98 1.32
C SER A 105 20.65 -14.52 1.77
N MET A 106 21.80 -13.86 1.94
CA MET A 106 21.88 -12.42 2.20
C MET A 106 21.71 -11.58 0.92
N ASP A 107 21.74 -12.22 -0.25
CA ASP A 107 21.52 -11.58 -1.55
C ASP A 107 20.08 -11.04 -1.68
N PRO A 108 19.87 -9.73 -1.95
CA PRO A 108 18.54 -9.14 -2.10
C PRO A 108 17.67 -9.72 -3.22
N THR A 109 18.27 -10.10 -4.34
CA THR A 109 17.56 -10.66 -5.50
C THR A 109 17.04 -12.05 -5.19
N SER A 110 17.92 -12.96 -4.75
CA SER A 110 17.57 -14.31 -4.30
C SER A 110 16.45 -14.34 -3.24
N ARG A 111 16.35 -13.31 -2.38
CA ARG A 111 15.28 -13.22 -1.37
C ARG A 111 13.89 -12.92 -1.95
N HIS A 112 13.80 -12.02 -2.91
CA HIS A 112 12.51 -11.71 -3.55
C HIS A 112 12.04 -12.93 -4.34
N ASP A 113 12.96 -13.53 -5.08
CA ASP A 113 12.73 -14.76 -5.83
C ASP A 113 12.25 -15.88 -4.90
N ARG A 114 12.86 -16.02 -3.70
CA ARG A 114 12.47 -17.02 -2.70
C ARG A 114 11.02 -16.85 -2.22
N ILE A 115 10.65 -15.65 -1.78
CA ILE A 115 9.29 -15.40 -1.26
C ILE A 115 8.27 -15.65 -2.37
N GLU A 116 8.55 -15.16 -3.57
CA GLU A 116 7.70 -15.37 -4.74
C GLU A 116 7.58 -16.86 -5.10
N SER A 117 8.70 -17.60 -5.15
CA SER A 117 8.73 -19.04 -5.35
C SER A 117 7.87 -19.79 -4.34
N LEU A 118 7.99 -19.50 -3.05
CA LEU A 118 7.18 -20.15 -2.01
C LEU A 118 5.69 -19.76 -2.13
N CYS A 119 5.41 -18.51 -2.47
CA CYS A 119 4.05 -18.05 -2.78
C CYS A 119 3.47 -18.78 -3.98
N ILE A 120 4.23 -19.06 -5.03
CA ILE A 120 3.79 -19.77 -6.25
C ILE A 120 3.70 -21.28 -6.01
N ALA A 121 4.63 -21.87 -5.26
CA ALA A 121 4.69 -23.30 -5.00
C ALA A 121 3.62 -23.75 -3.99
N SER A 122 3.26 -22.91 -3.02
CA SER A 122 2.39 -23.29 -1.90
C SER A 122 0.99 -23.78 -2.28
N CYS A 123 0.49 -24.83 -1.61
CA CYS A 123 -0.83 -25.42 -1.83
C CYS A 123 -1.00 -25.91 -3.28
N LEU A 124 -2.17 -25.70 -3.89
CA LEU A 124 -2.45 -26.05 -5.27
C LEU A 124 -1.81 -25.05 -6.24
N ARG A 125 -1.11 -25.57 -7.25
CA ARG A 125 -0.67 -24.79 -8.41
C ARG A 125 -1.92 -24.28 -9.15
N GLY A 126 -1.99 -22.96 -9.37
CA GLY A 126 -3.16 -22.33 -9.98
C GLY A 126 -3.19 -20.82 -9.75
N LYS A 127 -4.33 -20.21 -10.06
CA LYS A 127 -4.55 -18.78 -9.77
C LYS A 127 -4.61 -18.58 -8.26
N LYS A 128 -3.83 -17.62 -7.79
CA LYS A 128 -3.79 -17.21 -6.38
C LYS A 128 -4.25 -15.78 -6.26
N SER A 129 -4.85 -15.47 -5.14
CA SER A 129 -5.36 -14.14 -4.81
C SER A 129 -4.96 -13.77 -3.38
N GLU A 130 -4.97 -12.49 -3.05
CA GLU A 130 -4.68 -12.04 -1.70
C GLU A 130 -5.94 -11.98 -0.84
N CYS A 131 -5.79 -12.27 0.45
CA CYS A 131 -6.84 -12.02 1.43
C CYS A 131 -7.13 -10.53 1.50
N TRP A 132 -8.39 -10.16 1.35
CA TRP A 132 -8.79 -8.74 1.40
C TRP A 132 -8.34 -8.04 2.69
N SER A 133 -8.51 -8.69 3.85
CA SER A 133 -8.21 -8.10 5.17
C SER A 133 -6.72 -8.17 5.54
N CYS A 134 -6.03 -9.28 5.27
CA CYS A 134 -4.67 -9.50 5.76
C CYS A 134 -3.59 -9.74 4.68
N GLU A 135 -3.93 -9.68 3.38
CA GLU A 135 -2.99 -9.80 2.24
C GLU A 135 -2.25 -11.14 2.13
N ARG A 136 -2.60 -12.12 2.98
CA ARG A 136 -2.11 -13.48 2.85
C ARG A 136 -2.47 -14.05 1.49
N VAL A 137 -1.53 -14.77 0.87
CA VAL A 137 -1.78 -15.48 -0.39
C VAL A 137 -2.75 -16.62 -0.14
N ILE A 138 -3.81 -16.67 -0.94
CA ILE A 138 -4.87 -17.67 -0.88
C ILE A 138 -4.96 -18.39 -2.23
N CYS A 139 -5.02 -19.71 -2.18
CA CYS A 139 -5.30 -20.54 -3.34
C CYS A 139 -6.79 -20.44 -3.75
N ASP A 140 -7.12 -20.66 -5.02
CA ASP A 140 -8.52 -20.62 -5.47
C ASP A 140 -9.46 -21.59 -4.73
N ALA A 141 -8.96 -22.74 -4.28
CA ALA A 141 -9.73 -23.69 -3.46
C ALA A 141 -9.86 -23.26 -1.99
N CYS A 142 -9.03 -22.32 -1.54
CA CYS A 142 -8.90 -21.90 -0.15
C CYS A 142 -9.64 -20.59 0.13
N LYS A 143 -10.09 -19.89 -0.93
CA LYS A 143 -10.73 -18.57 -0.81
C LYS A 143 -12.18 -18.73 -0.39
N ALA A 144 -12.55 -18.02 0.67
CA ALA A 144 -13.94 -17.95 1.13
C ALA A 144 -14.53 -16.59 0.76
N PRO A 145 -15.66 -16.54 0.02
CA PRO A 145 -16.32 -15.28 -0.26
C PRO A 145 -16.99 -14.75 1.01
N LYS A 146 -16.91 -13.45 1.23
CA LYS A 146 -17.67 -12.76 2.26
C LYS A 146 -18.28 -11.49 1.69
N GLN A 147 -19.57 -11.35 1.94
CA GLN A 147 -20.37 -10.17 1.55
C GLN A 147 -20.47 -9.21 2.71
N ARG A 148 -20.94 -7.98 2.42
CA ARG A 148 -21.18 -6.93 3.42
C ARG A 148 -19.96 -6.68 4.29
N ILE A 149 -18.85 -6.35 3.65
CA ILE A 149 -17.66 -5.81 4.32
C ILE A 149 -17.53 -4.35 3.92
N ARG A 150 -17.27 -3.49 4.90
CA ARG A 150 -17.06 -2.05 4.68
C ARG A 150 -15.68 -1.84 4.05
N SER A 151 -15.61 -1.01 3.02
CA SER A 151 -14.32 -0.56 2.47
C SER A 151 -13.50 0.22 3.49
N SER A 152 -12.17 0.08 3.41
CA SER A 152 -11.23 0.88 4.22
C SER A 152 -11.44 2.37 4.01
N ARG A 153 -11.79 3.10 5.09
CA ARG A 153 -11.99 4.55 5.04
C ARG A 153 -10.70 5.27 4.63
N ILE A 154 -9.58 4.78 5.14
CA ILE A 154 -8.25 5.30 4.85
C ILE A 154 -7.94 5.21 3.35
N LYS A 155 -8.21 4.05 2.73
CA LYS A 155 -8.01 3.89 1.29
C LYS A 155 -8.92 4.79 0.46
N ASP A 156 -10.20 4.91 0.82
CA ASP A 156 -11.11 5.83 0.13
C ASP A 156 -10.67 7.30 0.27
N HIS A 157 -10.23 7.68 1.47
CA HIS A 157 -9.73 9.02 1.73
C HIS A 157 -8.56 9.37 0.80
N PHE A 158 -7.53 8.54 0.69
CA PHE A 158 -6.39 8.83 -0.18
C PHE A 158 -6.68 8.73 -1.68
N ALA A 159 -7.75 8.04 -2.08
CA ALA A 159 -8.21 8.09 -3.47
C ALA A 159 -8.71 9.49 -3.87
N HIS A 160 -9.13 10.29 -2.89
CA HIS A 160 -9.77 11.58 -3.11
C HIS A 160 -9.05 12.76 -2.45
N CYS A 161 -8.08 12.51 -1.57
CA CYS A 161 -7.28 13.52 -0.90
C CYS A 161 -5.91 13.65 -1.60
N TYR A 162 -5.48 14.88 -1.87
CA TYR A 162 -4.24 15.14 -2.57
C TYR A 162 -3.44 16.27 -1.91
N ALA A 163 -2.11 16.22 -2.07
CA ALA A 163 -1.20 17.21 -1.54
C ALA A 163 -0.86 18.29 -2.58
N VAL A 164 -0.65 19.50 -2.11
CA VAL A 164 -0.23 20.67 -2.90
C VAL A 164 0.95 21.33 -2.21
N CYS A 165 1.95 21.77 -2.98
CA CYS A 165 3.09 22.50 -2.43
C CYS A 165 2.67 23.93 -2.03
N THR A 166 3.41 24.56 -1.12
CA THR A 166 3.10 25.92 -0.64
C THR A 166 2.95 26.94 -1.77
N MET A 167 3.80 26.87 -2.81
CA MET A 167 3.69 27.78 -3.96
C MET A 167 2.36 27.63 -4.69
N CYS A 168 1.97 26.40 -5.02
CA CYS A 168 0.70 26.15 -5.69
C CYS A 168 -0.50 26.41 -4.78
N TYR A 169 -0.36 26.22 -3.46
CA TYR A 169 -1.39 26.59 -2.49
C TYR A 169 -1.64 28.11 -2.53
N LEU A 170 -0.59 28.93 -2.44
CA LEU A 170 -0.73 30.39 -2.44
C LEU A 170 -1.29 30.95 -3.75
N ILE A 171 -0.99 30.32 -4.89
CA ILE A 171 -1.39 30.81 -6.22
C ILE A 171 -2.75 30.25 -6.65
N SER A 172 -3.11 29.04 -6.21
CA SER A 172 -4.19 28.25 -6.81
C SER A 172 -5.08 27.56 -5.78
N ALA A 173 -5.17 28.06 -4.54
CA ALA A 173 -6.12 27.59 -3.54
C ALA A 173 -7.56 27.75 -4.04
N ARG A 174 -8.05 26.74 -4.78
CA ARG A 174 -9.42 26.63 -5.28
C ARG A 174 -10.34 25.95 -4.27
N GLY A 175 -9.91 25.82 -3.00
CA GLY A 175 -10.65 25.13 -1.96
C GLY A 175 -10.97 26.02 -0.76
N GLY A 176 -12.12 25.80 -0.14
CA GLY A 176 -12.54 26.48 1.08
C GLY A 176 -11.78 26.01 2.33
N PRO A 177 -11.95 26.71 3.46
CA PRO A 177 -11.38 26.26 4.73
C PRO A 177 -11.92 24.88 5.11
N ALA A 178 -11.13 24.11 5.86
CA ALA A 178 -11.59 22.84 6.41
C ALA A 178 -12.88 23.04 7.24
N PRO A 179 -13.85 22.11 7.19
CA PRO A 179 -15.01 22.13 8.07
C PRO A 179 -14.58 22.25 9.52
N PHE A 180 -15.35 23.00 10.34
CA PHE A 180 -15.00 23.23 11.75
C PHE A 180 -14.71 21.91 12.48
N ASN A 181 -15.61 20.92 12.39
CA ASN A 181 -15.44 19.62 13.04
C ASN A 181 -14.19 18.86 12.56
N ALA A 182 -13.80 19.02 11.30
CA ALA A 182 -12.59 18.40 10.73
C ALA A 182 -11.31 18.99 11.34
N LYS A 183 -11.33 20.29 11.65
CA LYS A 183 -10.20 20.98 12.30
C LYS A 183 -10.03 20.55 13.76
N TRP A 184 -11.13 20.31 14.48
CA TRP A 184 -11.10 19.92 15.90
C TRP A 184 -10.90 18.42 16.14
N ASN A 185 -11.33 17.58 15.19
CA ASN A 185 -11.22 16.13 15.29
C ASN A 185 -10.32 15.59 14.17
N MET A 186 -9.04 15.94 14.23
CA MET A 186 -8.06 15.57 13.22
C MET A 186 -7.85 14.06 13.09
N GLN A 187 -8.17 13.28 14.12
CA GLN A 187 -8.05 11.81 14.11
C GLN A 187 -9.23 11.14 13.39
N ASP A 188 -10.40 11.78 13.37
CA ASP A 188 -11.61 11.20 12.81
C ASP A 188 -11.70 11.50 11.31
N LEU A 189 -11.45 10.47 10.50
CA LEU A 189 -11.50 10.55 9.04
C LEU A 189 -12.90 10.83 8.50
N GLU A 190 -13.94 10.40 9.20
CA GLU A 190 -15.33 10.65 8.83
C GLU A 190 -15.66 12.12 8.97
N MET A 191 -15.14 12.76 10.03
CA MET A 191 -15.30 14.20 10.25
C MET A 191 -14.61 15.07 9.20
N GLN A 192 -13.63 14.53 8.47
CA GLN A 192 -12.96 15.23 7.36
C GLN A 192 -13.84 15.33 6.11
N HIS A 193 -14.91 14.54 6.01
CA HIS A 193 -15.73 14.44 4.79
C HIS A 193 -17.23 14.65 5.01
N VAL A 194 -17.65 15.15 6.19
CA VAL A 194 -19.07 15.29 6.59
C VAL A 194 -19.92 16.04 5.56
N ASN A 195 -19.34 17.03 4.88
CA ASN A 195 -20.04 17.86 3.89
C ASN A 195 -19.53 17.63 2.45
N CYS A 196 -18.70 16.62 2.23
CA CYS A 196 -18.34 16.20 0.89
C CYS A 196 -19.58 15.53 0.28
N CYS A 197 -19.99 15.91 -0.94
CA CYS A 197 -21.19 15.43 -1.64
C CYS A 197 -21.24 13.90 -1.89
N THR A 198 -20.30 13.15 -1.33
CA THR A 198 -20.04 11.71 -1.53
C THR A 198 -19.70 10.98 -0.23
N PHE A 199 -20.03 11.51 0.96
CA PHE A 199 -20.24 10.61 2.12
C PHE A 199 -21.55 9.84 1.90
N ARG A 200 -21.59 9.05 0.81
CA ARG A 200 -22.54 7.94 0.70
C ARG A 200 -22.26 7.05 1.90
N GLU A 201 -23.34 6.47 2.43
CA GLU A 201 -23.31 5.35 3.37
C GLU A 201 -22.12 4.43 3.06
N PRO A 202 -21.48 3.84 4.10
CA PRO A 202 -20.32 2.97 3.93
C PRO A 202 -20.52 2.09 2.70
N GLN A 203 -19.69 2.31 1.67
CA GLN A 203 -19.84 1.57 0.43
C GLN A 203 -19.59 0.10 0.75
N TRP A 204 -20.68 -0.64 0.87
CA TRP A 204 -20.66 -2.07 0.92
C TRP A 204 -20.28 -2.53 -0.48
N GLU A 205 -19.16 -3.23 -0.58
CA GLU A 205 -18.77 -3.78 -1.87
C GLU A 205 -19.61 -5.04 -2.13
N ASP A 206 -20.55 -4.93 -3.06
CA ASP A 206 -21.44 -6.02 -3.48
C ASP A 206 -20.70 -7.14 -4.22
N GLY A 207 -19.49 -6.86 -4.72
CA GLY A 207 -18.56 -7.86 -5.22
C GLY A 207 -17.87 -8.57 -4.06
N GLY A 208 -18.40 -9.73 -3.66
CA GLY A 208 -17.88 -10.53 -2.54
C GLY A 208 -16.34 -10.57 -2.49
N ARG A 209 -15.79 -10.23 -1.32
CA ARG A 209 -14.34 -10.23 -1.10
C ARG A 209 -13.88 -11.62 -0.70
N TYR A 210 -12.69 -11.99 -1.16
CA TYR A 210 -12.07 -13.25 -0.81
C TYR A 210 -11.25 -13.13 0.47
N LEU A 211 -11.51 -14.02 1.42
CA LEU A 211 -10.84 -14.09 2.70
C LEU A 211 -10.15 -15.43 2.88
N CYS A 212 -9.09 -15.43 3.68
CA CYS A 212 -8.42 -16.66 4.09
C CYS A 212 -9.22 -17.40 5.17
N ARG A 213 -8.87 -18.67 5.42
CA ARG A 213 -9.52 -19.56 6.40
C ARG A 213 -9.59 -19.00 7.83
N TYR A 214 -8.70 -18.06 8.17
CA TYR A 214 -8.67 -17.40 9.47
C TYR A 214 -9.58 -16.16 9.48
N CYS A 215 -9.44 -15.28 8.49
CA CYS A 215 -10.22 -14.05 8.40
C CYS A 215 -11.72 -14.30 8.20
N ILE A 216 -12.11 -15.36 7.48
CA ILE A 216 -13.54 -15.65 7.25
C ILE A 216 -14.32 -15.84 8.57
N LYS A 217 -13.65 -16.31 9.63
CA LYS A 217 -14.22 -16.57 10.96
C LYS A 217 -14.44 -15.29 11.79
N LEU A 218 -13.86 -14.17 11.37
CA LEU A 218 -14.01 -12.88 12.06
C LEU A 218 -15.28 -12.17 11.62
N ASP A 219 -15.86 -11.34 12.47
CA ASP A 219 -16.96 -10.44 12.10
C ASP A 219 -16.50 -9.37 11.08
N GLY A 220 -17.45 -8.70 10.43
CA GLY A 220 -17.15 -7.68 9.41
C GLY A 220 -16.42 -6.46 9.95
N GLU A 221 -16.69 -6.10 11.21
CA GLU A 221 -16.06 -4.97 11.90
C GLU A 221 -14.58 -5.22 12.14
N LYS A 222 -14.20 -6.35 12.76
CA LYS A 222 -12.80 -6.72 12.96
C LYS A 222 -12.03 -6.85 11.66
N LEU A 223 -12.67 -7.35 10.60
CA LEU A 223 -12.04 -7.44 9.27
C LEU A 223 -11.70 -6.06 8.71
N THR A 224 -12.61 -5.11 8.90
CA THR A 224 -12.44 -3.71 8.49
C THR A 224 -11.36 -3.04 9.33
N ASP A 225 -11.38 -3.21 10.66
CA ASP A 225 -10.36 -2.68 11.56
C ASP A 225 -8.95 -3.18 11.24
N MET A 226 -8.81 -4.49 10.99
CA MET A 226 -7.54 -5.07 10.57
C MET A 226 -7.04 -4.45 9.26
N LYS A 227 -7.96 -4.22 8.32
CA LYS A 227 -7.65 -3.60 7.03
C LYS A 227 -7.26 -2.12 7.20
N GLU A 228 -7.96 -1.37 8.03
CA GLU A 228 -7.65 0.04 8.32
C GLU A 228 -6.29 0.19 9.01
N LYS A 229 -6.02 -0.56 10.08
CA LYS A 229 -4.71 -0.55 10.76
C LYS A 229 -3.56 -0.84 9.82
N ARG A 230 -3.77 -1.77 8.88
CA ARG A 230 -2.77 -2.11 7.88
C ARG A 230 -2.57 -0.99 6.87
N ASP A 231 -3.65 -0.42 6.35
CA ASP A 231 -3.57 0.69 5.39
C ASP A 231 -2.87 1.90 6.02
N GLU A 232 -3.22 2.22 7.28
CA GLU A 232 -2.53 3.23 8.10
C GLU A 232 -1.03 2.93 8.23
N PHE A 233 -0.68 1.68 8.55
CA PHE A 233 0.72 1.26 8.63
C PHE A 233 1.46 1.47 7.31
N TYR A 234 0.90 1.04 6.18
CA TYR A 234 1.53 1.26 4.87
C TYR A 234 1.70 2.75 4.56
N LEU A 235 0.68 3.55 4.86
CA LEU A 235 0.70 4.99 4.61
C LEU A 235 1.75 5.71 5.44
N SER A 236 1.85 5.45 6.73
CA SER A 236 2.92 6.02 7.58
C SER A 236 4.33 5.68 7.08
N ARG A 237 4.49 4.60 6.30
CA ARG A 237 5.77 4.23 5.68
C ARG A 237 6.02 4.92 4.34
N THR A 238 4.97 5.20 3.56
CA THR A 238 5.07 5.74 2.20
C THR A 238 4.93 7.26 2.13
N LEU A 239 4.01 7.84 2.92
CA LEU A 239 3.69 9.27 2.88
C LEU A 239 4.91 10.16 3.16
N PRO A 240 5.81 9.88 4.11
CA PRO A 240 6.96 10.74 4.32
C PRO A 240 7.90 10.86 3.12
N ARG A 241 7.92 9.86 2.22
CA ARG A 241 8.91 9.75 1.14
C ARG A 241 8.40 10.20 -0.23
N ASN A 242 7.12 9.96 -0.52
CA ASN A 242 6.60 9.97 -1.89
C ASN A 242 5.30 10.78 -1.98
N VAL A 243 5.41 12.10 -1.96
CA VAL A 243 4.25 12.98 -2.15
C VAL A 243 4.62 14.03 -3.17
N ASP A 244 3.95 13.99 -4.33
CA ASP A 244 4.09 15.01 -5.37
C ASP A 244 2.95 16.02 -5.25
N CYS A 245 3.22 17.27 -5.62
CA CYS A 245 2.19 18.29 -5.73
C CYS A 245 1.21 17.91 -6.84
N ALA A 246 -0.08 17.86 -6.53
CA ALA A 246 -1.12 17.50 -7.50
C ALA A 246 -1.29 18.49 -8.67
N ILE A 247 -0.75 19.71 -8.52
CA ILE A 247 -0.86 20.77 -9.54
C ILE A 247 0.39 20.79 -10.43
N CYS A 248 1.57 20.97 -9.83
CA CYS A 248 2.81 21.13 -10.59
C CYS A 248 3.64 19.84 -10.73
N MET A 249 3.20 18.73 -10.12
CA MET A 249 3.86 17.42 -10.14
C MET A 249 5.27 17.40 -9.55
N TRP A 250 5.69 18.47 -8.87
CA TRP A 250 6.97 18.53 -8.18
C TRP A 250 6.93 17.75 -6.87
N PRO A 251 7.99 16.98 -6.54
CA PRO A 251 8.07 16.25 -5.29
C PRO A 251 8.12 17.19 -4.08
N ILE A 252 7.28 16.93 -3.09
CA ILE A 252 7.21 17.66 -1.82
C ILE A 252 8.06 16.94 -0.78
N GLY A 253 9.21 17.54 -0.46
CA GLY A 253 10.18 17.00 0.49
C GLY A 253 9.59 16.67 1.86
N LYS A 254 10.23 15.75 2.58
CA LYS A 254 9.80 15.26 3.90
C LYS A 254 9.68 16.37 4.96
N GLY A 255 10.47 17.44 4.85
CA GLY A 255 10.47 18.58 5.77
C GLY A 255 9.69 19.80 5.28
N SER A 256 9.05 19.72 4.11
CA SER A 256 8.29 20.83 3.53
C SER A 256 6.83 20.74 3.92
N THR A 257 6.17 21.89 4.10
CA THR A 257 4.73 21.94 4.36
C THR A 257 3.96 21.34 3.17
N ARG A 258 3.07 20.41 3.49
CA ARG A 258 2.16 19.76 2.54
C ARG A 258 0.75 20.23 2.85
N TRP A 259 0.13 20.90 1.89
CA TRP A 259 -1.25 21.35 2.01
C TRP A 259 -2.16 20.29 1.43
N TRP A 260 -3.04 19.73 2.25
CA TRP A 260 -3.90 18.63 1.85
C TRP A 260 -5.31 19.12 1.53
N PHE A 261 -5.84 18.64 0.42
CA PHE A 261 -7.16 19.03 -0.06
C PHE A 261 -8.02 17.81 -0.33
N CYS A 262 -9.27 17.89 0.09
CA CYS A 262 -10.29 16.96 -0.32
C CYS A 262 -10.79 17.31 -1.72
N GLY A 263 -10.54 16.44 -2.69
CA GLY A 263 -11.03 16.58 -4.06
C GLY A 263 -12.54 16.41 -4.22
N LYS A 264 -13.21 15.77 -3.25
CA LYS A 264 -14.68 15.62 -3.20
C LYS A 264 -15.36 16.90 -2.71
N GLY A 265 -14.92 17.44 -1.56
CA GLY A 265 -15.53 18.60 -0.91
C GLY A 265 -14.92 19.95 -1.30
N ARG A 266 -13.80 19.96 -2.05
CA ARG A 266 -13.03 21.16 -2.40
C ARG A 266 -12.73 22.04 -1.19
N HIS A 267 -12.21 21.43 -0.13
CA HIS A 267 -11.77 22.14 1.07
C HIS A 267 -10.47 21.52 1.59
N GLU A 268 -9.78 22.25 2.47
CA GLU A 268 -8.61 21.72 3.17
C GLU A 268 -8.98 20.49 4.00
N CYS A 269 -8.06 19.52 4.06
CA CYS A 269 -8.18 18.35 4.92
C CYS A 269 -7.08 18.37 5.98
N HIS A 270 -7.48 18.17 7.24
CA HIS A 270 -6.63 18.30 8.41
C HIS A 270 -6.46 16.94 9.11
N TRP A 271 -6.58 15.85 8.36
CA TRP A 271 -6.46 14.51 8.95
C TRP A 271 -5.04 14.28 9.49
N ALA A 272 -4.94 13.86 10.75
CA ALA A 272 -3.67 13.68 11.44
C ALA A 272 -2.75 12.65 10.75
N GLY A 273 -3.33 11.66 10.07
CA GLY A 273 -2.58 10.63 9.34
C GLY A 273 -1.84 11.15 8.09
N HIS A 274 -2.00 12.43 7.73
CA HIS A 274 -1.14 13.08 6.73
C HIS A 274 0.28 13.38 7.23
N HIS A 275 0.46 13.44 8.55
CA HIS A 275 1.71 13.84 9.20
C HIS A 275 2.53 12.67 9.76
N THR A 276 2.01 11.44 9.67
CA THR A 276 2.69 10.20 10.09
C THR A 276 3.69 9.69 9.05
#